data_AF-S5ZMM2-F1
#
_entry.id   AF-S5ZMM2-F1
#
_cell.length_a   1.000
_cell.length_b   1.000
_cell.length_c   1.000
_cell.angle_alpha   90.00
_cell.angle_beta   90.00
_cell.angle_gamma   90.00
#
_symmetry.space_group_name_H-M   'P 1'
#
loop_
_entity.id
_entity.type
_entity.pdbx_description
1 polymer ?
#
loop_
_entity_poly.entity_id
_entity_poly.type
_entity_poly.pdbx_seq_one_letter_code
_entity_poly.pdbx_strand_id
1 'polypeptide(L)'
;MLKLTEIRNILEKEKPDDLFLQYFEWVKTLMPFWKQAVMRIAELNGTPEEKRDKHLRAIDNSLELMPAWRFKRIKYVKARREEIDSAISFIRNGAITNKVSKYAFAPVCRTVASVLRSCLYVSTFGYSDEQQPTVLAQDVYDIAMCHTLFPFDTSDFVYYLPRNKSIHTEDPADLDNWHIMMSNAGKALKITELIEEVNKQACTIWENYKTPLEWKYDESIWSSEFENVSKKLHYAAEKAFHKM
;
A
#
# COMPACT_ATOMS: atom_id res chain seq x y z
N MET A 1 -19.78 0.54 -2.97
CA MET A 1 -18.60 1.05 -2.25
C MET A 1 -18.80 0.72 -0.78
N LEU A 2 -17.88 -0.04 -0.20
CA LEU A 2 -17.91 -0.46 1.20
C LEU A 2 -17.21 0.60 2.05
N LYS A 3 -17.84 1.13 3.10
CA LYS A 3 -17.19 2.20 3.87
C LYS A 3 -16.05 1.66 4.72
N LEU A 4 -15.01 2.47 4.90
CA LEU A 4 -13.88 2.09 5.73
C LEU A 4 -14.30 2.00 7.20
N THR A 5 -15.20 2.88 7.63
CA THR A 5 -15.81 2.84 8.97
C THR A 5 -16.59 1.55 9.22
N GLU A 6 -17.33 1.06 8.22
CA GLU A 6 -18.07 -0.21 8.30
C GLU A 6 -17.13 -1.40 8.48
N ILE A 7 -16.05 -1.47 7.70
CA ILE A 7 -15.01 -2.49 7.82
C ILE A 7 -14.38 -2.43 9.23
N ARG A 8 -13.91 -1.24 9.62
CA ARG A 8 -13.29 -0.99 10.93
C ARG A 8 -14.16 -1.49 12.08
N ASN A 9 -15.44 -1.11 12.11
CA ASN A 9 -16.37 -1.47 13.18
C ASN A 9 -16.64 -2.98 13.27
N ILE A 10 -16.48 -3.71 12.17
CA ILE A 10 -16.54 -5.17 12.17
C ILE A 10 -15.24 -5.75 12.74
N LEU A 11 -14.09 -5.26 12.27
CA LEU A 11 -12.78 -5.73 12.71
C LEU A 11 -12.52 -5.43 14.20
N GLU A 12 -13.04 -4.34 14.77
CA GLU A 12 -12.92 -4.01 16.19
C GLU A 12 -13.44 -5.10 17.14
N LYS A 13 -14.30 -6.02 16.66
CA LYS A 13 -14.88 -7.11 17.45
C LYS A 13 -14.00 -8.37 17.47
N GLU A 14 -13.03 -8.45 16.56
CA GLU A 14 -12.12 -9.60 16.42
C GLU A 14 -10.91 -9.44 17.36
N LYS A 15 -10.27 -10.55 17.73
CA LYS A 15 -9.06 -10.49 18.56
C LYS A 15 -7.89 -9.94 17.73
N PRO A 16 -7.04 -9.06 18.28
CA PRO A 16 -5.90 -8.48 17.55
C PRO A 16 -4.96 -9.51 16.92
N ASP A 17 -4.73 -10.63 17.60
CA ASP A 17 -3.90 -11.72 17.09
C ASP A 17 -4.53 -12.46 15.90
N ASP A 18 -5.84 -12.67 15.94
CA ASP A 18 -6.59 -13.31 14.84
C ASP A 18 -6.68 -12.37 13.63
N LEU A 19 -6.88 -11.06 13.89
CA LEU A 19 -6.83 -10.01 12.87
C LEU A 19 -5.49 -9.95 12.16
N PHE A 20 -4.40 -9.97 12.93
CA PHE A 20 -3.06 -9.97 12.36
C PHE A 20 -2.83 -11.19 11.46
N LEU A 21 -3.23 -12.40 11.88
CA LEU A 21 -3.07 -13.60 11.04
C LEU A 21 -3.81 -13.47 9.71
N GLN A 22 -5.07 -13.02 9.74
CA GLN A 22 -5.88 -12.82 8.54
C GLN A 22 -5.23 -11.79 7.61
N TYR A 23 -4.80 -10.66 8.16
CA TYR A 23 -4.12 -9.62 7.42
C TYR A 23 -2.77 -10.08 6.84
N PHE A 24 -1.97 -10.81 7.62
CA PHE A 24 -0.67 -11.30 7.20
C PHE A 24 -0.78 -12.27 6.01
N GLU A 25 -1.82 -13.10 5.97
CA GLU A 25 -2.07 -13.96 4.81
C GLU A 25 -2.42 -13.17 3.55
N TRP A 26 -3.11 -12.03 3.66
CA TRP A 26 -3.25 -11.10 2.53
C TRP A 26 -1.94 -10.46 2.13
N VAL A 27 -1.12 -10.01 3.08
CA VAL A 27 0.21 -9.43 2.80
C VAL A 27 1.12 -10.41 2.06
N LYS A 28 1.02 -11.71 2.36
CA LYS A 28 1.76 -12.78 1.65
C LYS A 28 1.45 -12.82 0.16
N THR A 29 0.23 -12.47 -0.26
CA THR A 29 -0.15 -12.42 -1.67
C THR A 29 0.64 -11.36 -2.46
N LEU A 30 1.19 -10.35 -1.78
CA LEU A 30 1.99 -9.28 -2.39
C LEU A 30 3.48 -9.64 -2.55
N MET A 31 3.96 -10.73 -1.93
CA MET A 31 5.37 -11.11 -1.91
C MET A 31 5.98 -11.31 -3.30
N PRO A 32 5.32 -12.00 -4.25
CA PRO A 32 5.88 -12.18 -5.59
C PRO A 32 6.14 -10.85 -6.29
N PHE A 33 5.17 -9.92 -6.22
CA PHE A 33 5.33 -8.58 -6.77
C PHE A 33 6.45 -7.81 -6.06
N TRP A 34 6.56 -7.88 -4.74
CA TRP A 34 7.62 -7.18 -4.00
C TRP A 34 9.01 -7.64 -4.44
N LYS A 35 9.24 -8.95 -4.56
CA LYS A 35 10.52 -9.50 -5.05
C LYS A 35 10.82 -9.04 -6.47
N GLN A 36 9.84 -9.13 -7.37
CA GLN A 36 10.00 -8.74 -8.76
C GLN A 36 10.23 -7.23 -8.91
N ALA A 37 9.58 -6.40 -8.09
CA ALA A 37 9.82 -4.96 -8.02
C ALA A 37 11.25 -4.65 -7.58
N VAL A 38 11.79 -5.36 -6.59
CA VAL A 38 13.21 -5.23 -6.18
C VAL A 38 14.14 -5.53 -7.37
N MET A 39 13.89 -6.65 -8.07
CA MET A 39 14.68 -7.04 -9.25
C MET A 39 14.64 -5.96 -10.33
N ARG A 40 13.44 -5.52 -10.72
CA ARG A 40 13.24 -4.58 -11.81
C ARG A 40 13.80 -3.19 -11.49
N ILE A 41 13.61 -2.70 -10.28
CA ILE A 41 14.17 -1.42 -9.82
C ILE A 41 15.70 -1.49 -9.77
N ALA A 42 16.25 -2.60 -9.29
CA ALA A 42 17.70 -2.80 -9.23
C ALA A 42 18.31 -2.77 -10.63
N GLU A 43 17.72 -3.49 -11.59
CA GLU A 43 18.11 -3.51 -13.00
C GLU A 43 18.09 -2.10 -13.60
N LEU A 44 16.95 -1.40 -13.54
CA LEU A 44 16.78 -0.08 -14.14
C LEU A 44 17.72 0.98 -13.55
N ASN A 45 18.02 0.88 -12.25
CA ASN A 45 18.90 1.83 -11.58
C ASN A 45 20.39 1.46 -11.64
N GLY A 46 20.75 0.26 -12.10
CA GLY A 46 22.12 -0.25 -12.01
C GLY A 46 22.55 -0.47 -10.55
N THR A 47 21.64 -0.95 -9.71
CA THR A 47 21.94 -1.29 -8.31
C THR A 47 22.83 -2.53 -8.26
N PRO A 48 23.94 -2.52 -7.48
CA PRO A 48 24.81 -3.69 -7.34
C PRO A 48 24.05 -4.94 -6.88
N GLU A 49 24.43 -6.09 -7.43
CA GLU A 49 23.79 -7.38 -7.14
C GLU A 49 23.78 -7.72 -5.65
N GLU A 50 24.89 -7.46 -4.95
CA GLU A 50 24.98 -7.69 -3.50
C GLU A 50 23.89 -6.94 -2.72
N LYS A 51 23.61 -5.69 -3.11
CA LYS A 51 22.58 -4.85 -2.47
C LYS A 51 21.17 -5.33 -2.83
N ARG A 52 20.94 -5.67 -4.11
CA ARG A 52 19.68 -6.29 -4.56
C ARG A 52 19.40 -7.56 -3.77
N ASP A 53 20.37 -8.46 -3.68
CA ASP A 53 20.23 -9.76 -3.02
C ASP A 53 20.06 -9.62 -1.50
N LYS A 54 20.65 -8.58 -0.89
CA LYS A 54 20.38 -8.23 0.50
C LYS A 54 18.90 -7.87 0.71
N HIS A 55 18.30 -7.10 -0.19
CA HIS A 55 16.87 -6.79 -0.11
C HIS A 55 16.00 -8.04 -0.32
N LEU A 56 16.33 -8.90 -1.28
CA LEU A 56 15.61 -10.16 -1.50
C LEU A 56 15.64 -11.08 -0.26
N ARG A 57 16.82 -11.25 0.35
CA ARG A 57 16.94 -12.01 1.61
C ARG A 57 16.11 -11.40 2.75
N ALA A 58 16.04 -10.07 2.84
CA ALA A 58 15.20 -9.41 3.84
C ALA A 58 13.70 -9.67 3.59
N ILE A 59 13.27 -9.75 2.33
CA ILE A 59 11.90 -10.13 1.96
C ILE A 59 11.61 -11.57 2.43
N ASP A 60 12.48 -12.52 2.10
CA ASP A 60 12.30 -13.91 2.51
C ASP A 60 12.20 -14.05 4.03
N ASN A 61 13.13 -13.41 4.75
CA ASN A 61 13.14 -13.43 6.21
C ASN A 61 11.89 -12.76 6.82
N SER A 62 11.26 -11.80 6.13
CA SER A 62 10.10 -11.09 6.66
C SER A 62 8.93 -12.03 6.95
N LEU A 63 8.78 -13.10 6.16
CA LEU A 63 7.71 -14.09 6.30
C LEU A 63 7.75 -14.82 7.65
N GLU A 64 8.95 -15.04 8.18
CA GLU A 64 9.15 -15.70 9.47
C GLU A 64 9.19 -14.69 10.62
N LEU A 65 9.90 -13.57 10.41
CA LEU A 65 10.20 -12.62 11.48
C LEU A 65 8.97 -11.82 11.93
N MET A 66 8.15 -11.34 10.98
CA MET A 66 6.96 -10.53 11.31
C MET A 66 5.99 -11.25 12.25
N PRO A 67 5.47 -12.45 11.92
CA PRO A 67 4.59 -13.18 12.84
C PRO A 67 5.31 -13.60 14.12
N ALA A 68 6.59 -13.98 14.05
CA ALA A 68 7.34 -14.36 15.25
C ALA A 68 7.49 -13.19 16.24
N TRP A 69 7.66 -11.96 15.76
CA TRP A 69 7.63 -10.75 16.60
C TRP A 69 6.24 -10.45 17.13
N ARG A 70 5.19 -10.52 16.30
CA ARG A 70 3.80 -10.30 16.73
C ARG A 70 3.44 -11.19 17.91
N PHE A 71 3.73 -12.49 17.78
CA PHE A 71 3.43 -13.49 18.80
C PHE A 71 4.52 -13.62 19.88
N LYS A 72 5.51 -12.71 19.90
CA LYS A 72 6.62 -12.69 20.87
C LYS A 72 7.36 -14.03 20.99
N ARG A 73 7.39 -14.83 19.91
CA ARG A 73 8.08 -16.14 19.84
C ARG A 73 9.59 -15.99 19.77
N ILE A 74 10.06 -14.87 19.22
CA ILE A 74 11.46 -14.50 19.19
C ILE A 74 11.65 -13.09 19.77
N LYS A 75 12.85 -12.82 20.28
CA LYS A 75 13.21 -11.47 20.72
C LYS A 75 13.21 -10.51 19.52
N TYR A 76 12.61 -9.34 19.70
CA TYR A 76 12.71 -8.26 18.73
C TYR A 76 14.17 -7.81 18.55
N VAL A 77 14.63 -7.74 17.30
CA VAL A 77 15.97 -7.27 16.94
C VAL A 77 15.83 -6.11 15.96
N LYS A 78 16.13 -4.89 16.43
CA LYS A 78 16.01 -3.65 15.66
C LYS A 78 16.68 -3.72 14.29
N ALA A 79 17.91 -4.24 14.22
CA ALA A 79 18.65 -4.37 12.97
C ALA A 79 17.93 -5.25 11.92
N ARG A 80 17.26 -6.33 12.36
CA ARG A 80 16.48 -7.20 11.45
C ARG A 80 15.21 -6.51 10.95
N ARG A 81 14.56 -5.74 11.82
CA ARG A 81 13.41 -4.89 11.42
C ARG A 81 13.84 -3.83 10.40
N GLU A 82 15.00 -3.22 10.60
CA GLU A 82 15.57 -2.22 9.69
C GLU A 82 15.96 -2.81 8.33
N GLU A 83 16.41 -4.07 8.27
CA GLU A 83 16.65 -4.78 6.99
C GLU A 83 15.35 -4.90 6.17
N ILE A 84 14.24 -5.27 6.82
CA ILE A 84 12.92 -5.38 6.18
C ILE A 84 12.42 -4.00 5.74
N ASP A 85 12.43 -3.00 6.62
CA ASP A 85 11.99 -1.65 6.26
C ASP A 85 12.87 -1.01 5.18
N SER A 86 14.15 -1.37 5.12
CA SER A 86 15.06 -0.98 4.03
C SER A 86 14.63 -1.58 2.69
N ALA A 87 14.22 -2.85 2.65
CA ALA A 87 13.68 -3.48 1.43
C ALA A 87 12.32 -2.87 1.01
N ILE A 88 11.47 -2.48 1.97
CA ILE A 88 10.21 -1.77 1.69
C ILE A 88 10.52 -0.37 1.13
N SER A 89 11.47 0.33 1.75
CA SER A 89 11.91 1.66 1.32
C SER A 89 12.58 1.63 -0.06
N PHE A 90 13.28 0.54 -0.39
CA PHE A 90 13.91 0.35 -1.69
C PHE A 90 12.91 0.43 -2.83
N ILE A 91 11.77 -0.29 -2.74
CA ILE A 91 10.76 -0.22 -3.80
C ILE A 91 10.02 1.12 -3.80
N ARG A 92 9.72 1.70 -2.63
CA ARG A 92 9.01 2.97 -2.50
C ARG A 92 9.80 4.13 -3.13
N ASN A 93 11.08 4.21 -2.80
CA ASN A 93 11.97 5.28 -3.26
C ASN A 93 12.50 4.99 -4.66
N GLY A 94 12.73 3.73 -5.00
CA GLY A 94 13.13 3.32 -6.33
C GLY A 94 12.08 3.68 -7.38
N ALA A 95 10.80 3.54 -7.05
CA ALA A 95 9.67 3.86 -7.92
C ALA A 95 9.62 5.32 -8.41
N ILE A 96 10.14 6.28 -7.63
CA ILE A 96 10.09 7.71 -8.00
C ILE A 96 11.34 8.19 -8.75
N THR A 97 12.33 7.32 -8.97
CA THR A 97 13.51 7.69 -9.76
C THR A 97 13.12 8.01 -11.20
N ASN A 98 13.83 8.92 -11.87
CA ASN A 98 13.56 9.25 -13.27
C ASN A 98 13.65 8.03 -14.21
N LYS A 99 14.44 7.01 -13.84
CA LYS A 99 14.59 5.78 -14.62
C LYS A 99 13.39 4.83 -14.47
N VAL A 100 12.72 4.84 -13.31
CA VAL A 100 11.64 3.90 -12.98
C VAL A 100 10.25 4.52 -13.10
N SER A 101 10.10 5.79 -12.74
CA SER A 101 8.80 6.48 -12.61
C SER A 101 7.97 6.56 -13.90
N LYS A 102 8.54 6.21 -15.04
CA LYS A 102 7.84 6.11 -16.33
C LYS A 102 7.18 4.74 -16.57
N TYR A 103 7.38 3.76 -15.71
CA TYR A 103 6.81 2.43 -15.87
C TYR A 103 5.53 2.26 -15.05
N ALA A 104 4.59 1.47 -15.58
CA ALA A 104 3.27 1.24 -15.00
C ALA A 104 3.32 0.58 -13.60
N PHE A 105 4.37 -0.19 -13.29
CA PHE A 105 4.53 -0.82 -11.98
C PHE A 105 4.92 0.18 -10.86
N ALA A 106 5.40 1.38 -11.21
CA ALA A 106 5.97 2.31 -10.24
C ALA A 106 4.95 2.84 -9.20
N PRO A 107 3.73 3.29 -9.58
CA PRO A 107 2.70 3.65 -8.61
C PRO A 107 2.33 2.46 -7.70
N VAL A 108 2.21 1.26 -8.28
CA VAL A 108 1.87 0.03 -7.54
C VAL A 108 2.92 -0.29 -6.47
N CYS A 109 4.22 -0.09 -6.75
CA CYS A 109 5.28 -0.25 -5.74
C CYS A 109 5.08 0.63 -4.50
N ARG A 110 4.51 1.82 -4.64
CA ARG A 110 4.28 2.73 -3.50
C ARG A 110 3.12 2.24 -2.64
N THR A 111 2.05 1.76 -3.27
CA THR A 111 0.92 1.15 -2.57
C THR A 111 1.34 -0.15 -1.87
N VAL A 112 2.08 -1.03 -2.56
CA VAL A 112 2.65 -2.24 -1.94
C VAL A 112 3.54 -1.87 -0.75
N ALA A 113 4.37 -0.84 -0.87
CA ALA A 113 5.20 -0.37 0.22
C ALA A 113 4.41 0.24 1.40
N SER A 114 3.20 0.77 1.17
CA SER A 114 2.28 1.22 2.21
C SER A 114 1.83 0.02 3.04
N VAL A 115 1.20 -0.97 2.39
CA VAL A 115 0.68 -2.19 3.04
C VAL A 115 1.79 -2.95 3.77
N LEU A 116 2.94 -3.20 3.11
CA LEU A 116 4.06 -3.90 3.74
C LEU A 116 4.57 -3.18 4.99
N ARG A 117 4.57 -1.84 4.97
CA ARG A 117 5.00 -1.04 6.11
C ARG A 117 3.97 -1.12 7.22
N SER A 118 2.68 -0.94 6.92
CA SER A 118 1.59 -1.15 7.89
C SER A 118 1.73 -2.49 8.61
N CYS A 119 1.91 -3.59 7.86
CA CYS A 119 2.15 -4.92 8.40
C CYS A 119 3.40 -5.01 9.27
N LEU A 120 4.52 -4.40 8.86
CA LEU A 120 5.71 -4.36 9.68
C LEU A 120 5.47 -3.64 11.02
N TYR A 121 4.76 -2.51 11.01
CA TYR A 121 4.43 -1.76 12.22
C TYR A 121 3.50 -2.55 13.15
N VAL A 122 2.46 -3.20 12.62
CA VAL A 122 1.59 -4.07 13.43
C VAL A 122 2.38 -5.23 14.05
N SER A 123 3.28 -5.84 13.27
CA SER A 123 4.13 -6.97 13.71
C SER A 123 5.05 -6.62 14.88
N THR A 124 5.40 -5.34 15.03
CA THR A 124 6.35 -4.88 16.05
C THR A 124 5.71 -3.93 17.08
N PHE A 125 4.38 -3.91 17.19
CA PHE A 125 3.63 -3.02 18.08
C PHE A 125 3.93 -1.52 17.87
N GLY A 126 4.31 -1.15 16.65
CA GLY A 126 4.42 0.24 16.24
C GLY A 126 3.06 0.89 15.97
N TYR A 127 2.06 0.08 15.65
CA TYR A 127 0.65 0.39 15.88
C TYR A 127 0.16 -0.40 17.10
N SER A 128 -0.67 0.22 17.92
CA SER A 128 -1.32 -0.46 19.04
C SER A 128 -2.39 -1.43 18.53
N ASP A 129 -2.83 -2.34 19.39
CA ASP A 129 -3.87 -3.32 19.03
C ASP A 129 -5.21 -2.63 18.72
N GLU A 130 -5.50 -1.52 19.39
CA GLU A 130 -6.67 -0.68 19.15
C GLU A 130 -6.62 0.05 17.79
N GLN A 131 -5.43 0.26 17.24
CA GLN A 131 -5.24 0.89 15.93
C GLN A 131 -5.38 -0.10 14.77
N GLN A 132 -5.21 -1.40 15.02
CA GLN A 132 -5.23 -2.41 13.95
C GLN A 132 -6.51 -2.41 13.09
N PRO A 133 -7.73 -2.32 13.65
CA PRO A 133 -8.95 -2.30 12.84
C PRO A 133 -8.97 -1.17 11.82
N THR A 134 -8.46 0.01 12.18
CA THR A 134 -8.36 1.17 11.28
C THR A 134 -7.34 0.91 10.17
N VAL A 135 -6.14 0.44 10.54
CA VAL A 135 -5.05 0.14 9.59
C VAL A 135 -5.50 -0.91 8.58
N LEU A 136 -6.09 -2.01 9.05
CA LEU A 136 -6.57 -3.10 8.20
C LEU A 136 -7.73 -2.66 7.31
N ALA A 137 -8.63 -1.81 7.80
CA ALA A 137 -9.69 -1.25 6.96
C ALA A 137 -9.11 -0.47 5.77
N GLN A 138 -8.11 0.38 6.00
CA GLN A 138 -7.41 1.11 4.94
C GLN A 138 -6.68 0.15 4.00
N ASP A 139 -6.00 -0.85 4.54
CA ASP A 139 -5.23 -1.79 3.75
C ASP A 139 -6.11 -2.70 2.87
N VAL A 140 -7.39 -2.91 3.18
CA VAL A 140 -8.34 -3.54 2.22
C VAL A 140 -8.37 -2.78 0.90
N TYR A 141 -8.39 -1.45 0.96
CA TYR A 141 -8.39 -0.60 -0.22
C TYR A 141 -7.00 -0.46 -0.85
N ASP A 142 -5.92 -0.40 -0.06
CA ASP A 142 -4.56 -0.41 -0.63
C ASP A 142 -4.27 -1.73 -1.36
N ILE A 143 -4.68 -2.89 -0.80
CA ILE A 143 -4.58 -4.19 -1.48
C ILE A 143 -5.47 -4.20 -2.73
N ALA A 144 -6.67 -3.63 -2.70
CA ALA A 144 -7.51 -3.49 -3.89
C ALA A 144 -6.83 -2.65 -5.00
N MET A 145 -6.16 -1.56 -4.62
CA MET A 145 -5.37 -0.75 -5.55
C MET A 145 -4.17 -1.54 -6.11
N CYS A 146 -3.52 -2.39 -5.32
CA CYS A 146 -2.52 -3.32 -5.83
C CYS A 146 -3.13 -4.28 -6.86
N HIS A 147 -4.23 -4.95 -6.51
CA HIS A 147 -4.89 -5.95 -7.35
C HIS A 147 -5.40 -5.38 -8.67
N THR A 148 -5.79 -4.11 -8.69
CA THR A 148 -6.24 -3.39 -9.89
C THR A 148 -5.13 -2.65 -10.63
N LEU A 149 -3.87 -2.76 -10.16
CA LEU A 149 -2.71 -2.07 -10.73
C LEU A 149 -2.96 -0.56 -10.84
N PHE A 150 -3.57 0.03 -9.82
CA PHE A 150 -4.05 1.41 -9.86
C PHE A 150 -2.88 2.37 -10.20
N PRO A 151 -2.98 3.16 -11.30
CA PRO A 151 -1.82 3.80 -11.91
C PRO A 151 -1.46 5.16 -11.28
N PHE A 152 -1.93 5.43 -10.06
CA PHE A 152 -1.73 6.71 -9.37
C PHE A 152 -1.20 6.50 -7.96
N ASP A 153 -0.40 7.44 -7.50
CA ASP A 153 -0.11 7.60 -6.09
C ASP A 153 -1.24 8.39 -5.43
N THR A 154 -2.01 7.74 -4.55
CA THR A 154 -3.14 8.38 -3.87
C THR A 154 -2.71 9.43 -2.85
N SER A 155 -1.43 9.50 -2.46
CA SER A 155 -0.94 10.62 -1.66
C SER A 155 -1.03 11.96 -2.41
N ASP A 156 -0.97 11.93 -3.74
CA ASP A 156 -1.21 13.12 -4.57
C ASP A 156 -2.71 13.51 -4.61
N PHE A 157 -3.61 12.64 -4.14
CA PHE A 157 -5.04 12.91 -4.18
C PHE A 157 -5.53 13.72 -2.97
N VAL A 158 -4.70 13.91 -1.94
CA VAL A 158 -5.07 14.67 -0.73
C VAL A 158 -5.64 16.06 -1.03
N TYR A 159 -5.21 16.68 -2.14
CA TYR A 159 -5.68 17.97 -2.60
C TYR A 159 -7.14 17.99 -3.11
N TYR A 160 -7.72 16.83 -3.41
CA TYR A 160 -9.13 16.69 -3.78
C TYR A 160 -10.06 16.56 -2.58
N LEU A 161 -9.50 16.54 -1.37
CA LEU A 161 -10.27 16.58 -0.15
C LEU A 161 -10.72 18.03 0.16
N PRO A 162 -11.96 18.24 0.62
CA PRO A 162 -12.40 19.57 1.08
C PRO A 162 -11.50 20.13 2.18
N ARG A 163 -11.26 21.46 2.19
CA ARG A 163 -10.32 22.13 3.13
C ARG A 163 -10.59 21.84 4.61
N ASN A 164 -11.83 21.56 4.98
CA ASN A 164 -12.27 21.30 6.34
C ASN A 164 -12.24 19.80 6.72
N LYS A 165 -11.71 18.95 5.85
CA LYS A 165 -11.61 17.50 6.06
C LYS A 165 -10.16 17.07 6.05
N SER A 166 -9.89 15.96 6.74
CA SER A 166 -8.57 15.34 6.79
C SER A 166 -8.73 13.82 6.76
N ILE A 167 -7.71 13.13 6.24
CA ILE A 167 -7.57 11.67 6.32
C ILE A 167 -6.73 11.23 7.53
N HIS A 168 -6.24 12.20 8.32
CA HIS A 168 -5.35 12.02 9.47
C HIS A 168 -5.94 12.71 10.71
N THR A 169 -7.02 12.17 11.27
CA THR A 169 -7.61 12.70 12.52
C THR A 169 -7.88 11.55 13.49
N GLU A 170 -8.16 11.91 14.74
CA GLU A 170 -8.54 10.96 15.78
C GLU A 170 -10.00 10.50 15.66
N ASP A 171 -10.82 11.15 14.82
CA ASP A 171 -12.23 10.79 14.62
C ASP A 171 -12.35 9.60 13.66
N PRO A 172 -12.84 8.43 14.12
CA PRO A 172 -13.08 7.30 13.24
C PRO A 172 -13.96 7.61 12.03
N ALA A 173 -14.88 8.58 12.14
CA ALA A 173 -15.76 8.99 11.04
C ALA A 173 -14.99 9.62 9.86
N ASP A 174 -13.81 10.19 10.11
CA ASP A 174 -12.98 10.79 9.07
C ASP A 174 -12.27 9.75 8.21
N LEU A 175 -12.31 8.47 8.57
CA LEU A 175 -11.76 7.40 7.75
C LEU A 175 -12.43 7.37 6.36
N ASP A 176 -13.73 7.65 6.30
CA ASP A 176 -14.48 7.71 5.04
C ASP A 176 -14.20 8.97 4.21
N ASN A 177 -13.42 9.93 4.73
CA ASN A 177 -12.92 11.04 3.92
C ASN A 177 -12.02 10.55 2.77
N TRP A 178 -11.39 9.38 2.91
CA TRP A 178 -10.69 8.72 1.81
C TRP A 178 -11.60 8.48 0.60
N HIS A 179 -12.85 8.04 0.81
CA HIS A 179 -13.82 7.84 -0.27
C HIS A 179 -14.21 9.13 -0.98
N ILE A 180 -14.33 10.22 -0.21
CA ILE A 180 -14.61 11.55 -0.74
C ILE A 180 -13.44 12.04 -1.60
N MET A 181 -12.22 11.90 -1.08
CA MET A 181 -10.98 12.23 -1.77
C MET A 181 -10.88 11.48 -3.10
N MET A 182 -11.06 10.15 -3.08
CA MET A 182 -11.04 9.31 -4.26
C MET A 182 -12.13 9.72 -5.25
N SER A 183 -13.39 9.88 -4.82
CA SER A 183 -14.49 10.28 -5.71
C SER A 183 -14.24 11.63 -6.40
N ASN A 184 -13.72 12.61 -5.66
CA ASN A 184 -13.41 13.93 -6.21
C ASN A 184 -12.25 13.87 -7.21
N ALA A 185 -11.18 13.14 -6.88
CA ALA A 185 -10.06 12.90 -7.80
C ALA A 185 -10.52 12.18 -9.07
N GLY A 186 -11.39 11.17 -8.92
CA GLY A 186 -11.99 10.41 -10.00
C GLY A 186 -12.72 11.26 -11.03
N LYS A 187 -13.50 12.22 -10.56
CA LYS A 187 -14.22 13.16 -11.42
C LYS A 187 -13.27 14.15 -12.08
N ALA A 188 -12.38 14.77 -11.29
CA ALA A 188 -11.46 15.79 -11.79
C ALA A 188 -10.48 15.27 -12.83
N LEU A 189 -9.99 14.04 -12.65
CA LEU A 189 -9.03 13.39 -13.52
C LEU A 189 -9.66 12.51 -14.60
N LYS A 190 -11.00 12.40 -14.59
CA LYS A 190 -11.76 11.52 -15.50
C LYS A 190 -11.32 10.04 -15.41
N ILE A 191 -11.05 9.58 -14.19
CA ILE A 191 -10.66 8.19 -13.87
C ILE A 191 -11.69 7.46 -13.02
N THR A 192 -12.96 7.90 -13.08
CA THR A 192 -14.04 7.36 -12.23
C THR A 192 -14.19 5.84 -12.41
N GLU A 193 -14.04 5.32 -13.63
CA GLU A 193 -14.07 3.88 -13.91
C GLU A 193 -12.96 3.10 -13.18
N LEU A 194 -11.75 3.66 -13.08
CA LEU A 194 -10.66 3.03 -12.32
C LEU A 194 -10.98 2.96 -10.83
N ILE A 195 -11.63 3.99 -10.28
CA ILE A 195 -12.02 4.02 -8.86
C ILE A 195 -13.19 3.06 -8.59
N GLU A 196 -14.13 2.94 -9.52
CA GLU A 196 -15.18 1.91 -9.45
C GLU A 196 -14.59 0.50 -9.44
N GLU A 197 -13.54 0.26 -10.23
CA GLU A 197 -12.86 -1.04 -10.23
C GLU A 197 -12.12 -1.32 -8.92
N VAL A 198 -11.43 -0.32 -8.36
CA VAL A 198 -10.86 -0.42 -6.99
C VAL A 198 -11.95 -0.75 -5.97
N ASN A 199 -13.11 -0.09 -6.05
CA ASN A 199 -14.22 -0.33 -5.13
C ASN A 199 -14.80 -1.75 -5.26
N LYS A 200 -14.93 -2.28 -6.48
CA LYS A 200 -15.37 -3.68 -6.69
C LYS A 200 -14.35 -4.64 -6.12
N GLN A 201 -13.06 -4.42 -6.40
CA GLN A 201 -11.99 -5.28 -5.91
C GLN A 201 -11.90 -5.25 -4.37
N ALA A 202 -12.11 -4.08 -3.74
CA ALA A 202 -12.17 -3.96 -2.29
C ALA A 202 -13.34 -4.75 -1.69
N CYS A 203 -14.51 -4.76 -2.35
CA CYS A 203 -15.64 -5.61 -1.93
C CYS A 203 -15.28 -7.10 -2.04
N THR A 204 -14.67 -7.53 -3.16
CA THR A 204 -14.21 -8.92 -3.35
C THR A 204 -13.21 -9.33 -2.27
N ILE A 205 -12.23 -8.47 -1.97
CA ILE A 205 -11.25 -8.72 -0.91
C ILE A 205 -11.93 -8.84 0.45
N TRP A 206 -12.87 -7.93 0.75
CA TRP A 206 -13.58 -7.93 2.02
C TRP A 206 -14.44 -9.18 2.22
N GLU A 207 -15.19 -9.59 1.20
CA GLU A 207 -16.01 -10.81 1.23
C GLU A 207 -15.16 -12.08 1.45
N ASN A 208 -13.91 -12.04 0.99
CA ASN A 208 -12.95 -13.14 1.12
C ASN A 208 -11.86 -12.83 2.18
N TYR A 209 -12.09 -11.92 3.12
CA TYR A 209 -11.02 -11.42 3.98
C TYR A 209 -10.33 -12.52 4.80
N LYS A 210 -11.07 -13.59 5.17
CA LYS A 210 -10.55 -14.75 5.90
C LYS A 210 -9.87 -15.80 5.00
N THR A 211 -9.95 -15.66 3.68
CA THR A 211 -9.40 -16.61 2.71
C THR A 211 -8.80 -15.84 1.53
N PRO A 212 -7.51 -15.43 1.64
CA PRO A 212 -6.91 -14.54 0.66
C PRO A 212 -6.91 -15.09 -0.75
N LEU A 213 -7.12 -14.19 -1.70
CA LEU A 213 -7.08 -14.49 -3.12
C LEU A 213 -5.66 -14.27 -3.63
N GLU A 214 -5.16 -15.22 -4.43
CA GLU A 214 -3.88 -15.05 -5.14
C GLU A 214 -3.95 -13.79 -6.02
N TRP A 215 -2.96 -12.91 -5.88
CA TRP A 215 -2.86 -11.74 -6.75
C TRP A 215 -2.22 -12.13 -8.09
N LYS A 216 -3.08 -12.28 -9.11
CA LYS A 216 -2.67 -12.45 -10.50
C LYS A 216 -2.73 -11.12 -11.21
N TYR A 217 -1.69 -10.77 -11.94
CA TYR A 217 -1.61 -9.55 -12.74
C TYR A 217 -0.90 -9.83 -14.06
N ASP A 218 -1.08 -8.92 -15.02
CA ASP A 218 -0.37 -9.00 -16.29
C ASP A 218 1.11 -8.61 -16.11
N GLU A 219 2.00 -9.55 -16.40
CA GLU A 219 3.46 -9.37 -16.36
C GLU A 219 3.96 -8.31 -17.34
N SER A 220 3.14 -7.89 -18.32
CA SER A 220 3.44 -6.75 -19.18
C SER A 220 3.70 -5.45 -18.40
N ILE A 221 3.20 -5.34 -17.16
CA ILE A 221 3.38 -4.17 -16.29
C ILE A 221 4.85 -3.81 -16.03
N TRP A 222 5.76 -4.79 -16.05
CA TRP A 222 7.18 -4.58 -15.81
C TRP A 222 7.91 -3.86 -16.94
N SER A 223 7.32 -3.89 -18.14
CA SER A 223 7.87 -3.30 -19.36
C SER A 223 7.05 -2.13 -19.89
N SER A 224 5.76 -2.08 -19.54
CA SER A 224 4.83 -1.05 -20.00
C SER A 224 5.22 0.31 -19.45
N GLU A 225 5.50 1.24 -20.36
CA GLU A 225 5.64 2.65 -20.03
C GLU A 225 4.24 3.28 -19.92
N PHE A 226 4.07 4.13 -18.92
CA PHE A 226 2.85 4.87 -18.67
C PHE A 226 3.19 6.34 -18.54
N GLU A 227 2.36 7.21 -19.09
CA GLU A 227 2.53 8.64 -18.86
C GLU A 227 2.30 8.91 -17.38
N ASN A 228 3.36 9.31 -16.65
CA ASN A 228 3.25 9.56 -15.21
C ASN A 228 2.36 10.79 -14.94
N VAL A 229 1.05 10.53 -14.81
CA VAL A 229 0.04 11.55 -14.54
C VAL A 229 0.19 12.10 -13.12
N SER A 230 0.79 11.37 -12.18
CA SER A 230 1.17 11.87 -10.83
C SER A 230 2.02 13.15 -10.93
N LYS A 231 2.97 13.21 -11.86
CA LYS A 231 3.77 14.42 -12.08
C LYS A 231 2.93 15.59 -12.62
N LYS A 232 1.96 15.32 -13.51
CA LYS A 232 1.01 16.34 -13.99
C LYS A 232 0.09 16.81 -12.85
N LEU A 233 -0.33 15.89 -11.98
CA LEU A 233 -1.15 16.13 -10.80
C LEU A 233 -0.43 16.99 -9.76
N HIS A 234 0.81 16.65 -9.43
CA HIS A 234 1.66 17.43 -8.54
C HIS A 234 1.78 18.89 -9.01
N TYR A 235 2.11 19.11 -10.30
CA TYR A 235 2.21 20.48 -10.84
C TYR A 235 0.86 21.17 -11.03
N ALA A 236 -0.22 20.44 -11.28
CA ALA A 236 -1.57 20.99 -11.33
C ALA A 236 -2.02 21.45 -9.92
N ALA A 237 -1.72 20.66 -8.89
CA ALA A 237 -1.96 21.02 -7.50
C ALA A 237 -1.13 22.24 -7.10
N GLU A 238 0.19 22.25 -7.34
CA GLU A 238 1.04 23.42 -7.08
C GLU A 238 0.50 24.69 -7.78
N LYS A 239 0.11 24.61 -9.05
CA LYS A 239 -0.46 25.76 -9.79
C LYS A 239 -1.81 26.24 -9.23
N ALA A 240 -2.63 25.35 -8.70
CA ALA A 240 -3.92 25.71 -8.12
C ALA A 240 -3.76 26.40 -6.74
N PHE A 241 -2.74 26.01 -5.96
CA PHE A 241 -2.50 26.56 -4.62
C PHE A 241 -1.55 27.77 -4.59
N HIS A 242 -0.61 27.90 -5.53
CA HIS A 242 0.30 29.05 -5.62
C HIS A 242 -0.20 30.19 -6.52
N LYS A 243 -1.46 30.13 -6.97
CA LYS A 243 -2.17 31.24 -7.65
C LYS A 243 -3.21 31.96 -6.77
N MET A 244 -3.24 31.67 -5.47
CA MET A 244 -3.87 32.52 -4.45
C MET A 244 -2.83 33.47 -3.85
#